data_AF-A0A385SV11-F1
#
_entry.id   AF-A0A385SV11-F1
#
_cell.length_a   1.000
_cell.length_b   1.000
_cell.length_c   1.000
_cell.angle_alpha   90.00
_cell.angle_beta   90.00
_cell.angle_gamma   90.00
#
_symmetry.space_group_name_H-M   'P 1'
#
loop_
_entity.id
_entity.type
_entity.pdbx_description
1 polymer ?
#
loop_
_entity_poly.entity_id
_entity_poly.type
_entity_poly.pdbx_seq_one_letter_code
_entity_poly.pdbx_strand_id
1 'polypeptide(L)'
;MPKQTDLPKLKKNSLRKVELSKLRFQLFEVTVRSKDYLLLRWVAAMSLIELHAIWERYAELRLIVALNHNPTHFISENGIKGIKSIPRGLSQVLTRGNKDYFDFRTIADLISQGNRLVGKNKNPFAFLKGTDDLKYLDTLNAIRNRIAHASEKSLRDYKEKVKGSFGMKYIPEPDEFLNALDLRRHSPVYGRKRLFVLHEIVSKAIRNS
;
A
#
# COMPACT_ATOMS: atom_id res chain seq x y z
N MET A 1 16.17 23.05 -15.75
CA MET A 1 16.30 21.63 -15.35
C MET A 1 14.95 21.12 -14.83
N PRO A 2 14.54 19.87 -15.12
CA PRO A 2 13.30 19.30 -14.59
C PRO A 2 13.33 19.29 -13.05
N LYS A 3 12.23 19.69 -12.39
CA LYS A 3 12.13 19.59 -10.92
C LYS A 3 12.19 18.13 -10.50
N GLN A 4 13.32 17.73 -9.91
CA GLN A 4 13.48 16.43 -9.28
C GLN A 4 12.64 16.37 -8.01
N THR A 5 12.01 15.22 -7.77
CA THR A 5 11.20 15.02 -6.57
C THR A 5 12.11 14.51 -5.45
N ASP A 6 12.12 15.22 -4.33
CA ASP A 6 12.90 14.88 -3.14
C ASP A 6 12.35 13.59 -2.49
N LEU A 7 13.05 12.47 -2.72
CA LEU A 7 12.70 11.14 -2.20
C LEU A 7 12.73 11.09 -0.65
N PRO A 8 13.77 11.59 0.05
CA PRO A 8 13.74 11.75 1.50
C PRO A 8 12.48 12.46 2.02
N LYS A 9 12.10 13.58 1.40
CA LYS A 9 10.89 14.33 1.77
C LYS A 9 9.62 13.53 1.50
N LEU A 10 9.53 12.81 0.37
CA LEU A 10 8.41 11.92 0.06
C LEU A 10 8.23 10.82 1.11
N LYS A 11 9.32 10.12 1.47
CA LYS A 11 9.32 9.07 2.50
C LYS A 11 8.86 9.63 3.84
N LYS A 12 9.49 10.72 4.31
CA LYS A 12 9.15 11.36 5.59
C LYS A 12 7.67 11.76 5.67
N ASN A 13 7.16 12.39 4.62
CA ASN A 13 5.76 12.82 4.57
C ASN A 13 4.79 11.63 4.57
N SER A 14 5.12 10.56 3.86
CA SER A 14 4.25 9.38 3.77
C SER A 14 4.24 8.60 5.08
N LEU A 15 5.39 8.43 5.72
CA LEU A 15 5.48 7.84 7.07
C LEU A 15 4.71 8.65 8.10
N ARG A 16 4.80 9.99 8.05
CA ARG A 16 3.99 10.86 8.93
C ARG A 16 2.50 10.64 8.71
N LYS A 17 2.04 10.46 7.47
CA LYS A 17 0.63 10.17 7.19
C LYS A 17 0.19 8.82 7.76
N VAL A 18 1.01 7.78 7.63
CA VAL A 18 0.73 6.46 8.23
C VAL A 18 0.61 6.58 9.75
N GLU A 19 1.55 7.29 10.39
CA GLU A 19 1.52 7.51 11.84
C GLU A 19 0.29 8.31 12.29
N LEU A 20 -0.09 9.36 11.54
CA LEU A 20 -1.30 10.12 11.83
C LEU A 20 -2.57 9.28 11.71
N SER A 21 -2.66 8.40 10.70
CA SER A 21 -3.81 7.48 10.55
C SER A 21 -3.90 6.52 11.74
N LYS A 22 -2.76 5.96 12.16
CA LYS A 22 -2.63 5.10 13.35
C LYS A 22 -3.07 5.83 14.63
N LEU A 23 -2.57 7.05 14.85
CA LEU A 23 -2.89 7.86 16.03
C LEU A 23 -4.36 8.23 16.09
N ARG A 24 -4.99 8.56 14.95
CA ARG A 24 -6.44 8.86 14.91
C ARG A 24 -7.26 7.66 15.37
N PHE A 25 -6.93 6.46 14.90
CA PHE A 25 -7.61 5.24 15.32
C PHE A 25 -7.42 4.98 16.82
N GLN A 26 -6.20 5.14 17.35
CA GLN A 26 -5.91 4.96 18.77
C GLN A 26 -6.64 5.97 19.66
N LEU A 27 -6.62 7.26 19.27
CA LEU A 27 -7.34 8.30 20.00
C LEU A 27 -8.84 8.02 20.01
N PHE A 28 -9.39 7.57 18.89
CA PHE A 28 -10.79 7.18 18.79
C PHE A 28 -11.10 6.01 19.73
N GLU A 29 -10.29 4.96 19.72
CA GLU A 29 -10.42 3.79 20.59
C GLU A 29 -10.41 4.15 22.08
N VAL A 30 -9.55 5.07 22.51
CA VAL A 30 -9.46 5.52 23.90
C VAL A 30 -10.65 6.41 24.29
N THR A 31 -11.07 7.28 23.37
CA THR A 31 -12.14 8.27 23.62
C THR A 31 -13.52 7.62 23.63
N VAL A 32 -13.78 6.75 22.66
CA VAL A 32 -15.02 5.97 22.56
C VAL A 32 -14.86 4.72 23.41
N ARG A 33 -14.87 4.89 24.74
CA ARG A 33 -14.87 3.80 25.71
C ARG A 33 -15.99 2.80 25.37
N SER A 34 -15.67 1.67 24.73
CA SER A 34 -16.40 0.39 24.57
C SER A 34 -17.93 0.36 24.34
N LYS A 35 -18.65 1.48 24.34
CA LYS A 35 -20.11 1.55 24.35
C LYS A 35 -20.70 1.51 22.95
N ASP A 36 -19.90 1.80 21.92
CA ASP A 36 -20.33 1.71 20.52
C ASP A 36 -19.31 0.89 19.70
N TYR A 37 -19.44 -0.43 19.81
CA TYR A 37 -18.60 -1.37 19.07
C TYR A 37 -18.82 -1.30 17.55
N LEU A 38 -20.03 -0.94 17.11
CA LEU A 38 -20.34 -0.78 15.69
C LEU A 38 -19.60 0.42 15.10
N LEU A 39 -19.58 1.52 15.84
CA LEU A 39 -18.81 2.70 15.43
C LEU A 39 -17.31 2.42 15.40
N LEU A 40 -16.77 1.69 16.39
CA LEU A 40 -15.36 1.26 16.39
C LEU A 40 -15.01 0.37 15.18
N ARG A 41 -15.92 -0.52 14.79
CA ARG A 41 -15.80 -1.33 13.56
C ARG A 41 -15.73 -0.46 12.31
N TRP A 42 -16.65 0.49 12.18
CA TRP A 42 -16.67 1.43 11.07
C TRP A 42 -15.39 2.28 10.99
N VAL A 43 -14.92 2.81 12.13
CA VAL A 43 -13.68 3.61 12.15
C VAL A 43 -12.47 2.77 11.74
N ALA A 44 -12.36 1.52 12.18
CA ALA A 44 -11.27 0.64 11.74
C ALA A 44 -11.28 0.41 10.23
N ALA A 45 -12.47 0.22 9.64
CA ALA A 45 -12.64 0.08 8.19
C ALA A 45 -12.21 1.36 7.44
N MET A 46 -12.59 2.54 7.95
CA MET A 46 -12.20 3.81 7.34
C MET A 46 -10.70 4.10 7.49
N SER A 47 -10.10 3.78 8.65
CA SER A 47 -8.65 3.89 8.85
C SER A 47 -7.87 2.98 7.90
N LEU A 48 -8.38 1.79 7.60
CA LEU A 48 -7.77 0.92 6.60
C LEU A 48 -7.84 1.51 5.18
N ILE A 49 -8.99 2.08 4.79
CA ILE A 49 -9.14 2.74 3.49
C ILE A 49 -8.13 3.90 3.38
N GLU A 50 -7.99 4.72 4.43
CA GLU A 50 -7.00 5.79 4.49
C GLU A 50 -5.57 5.23 4.36
N LEU A 51 -5.24 4.17 5.08
CA LEU A 51 -3.93 3.51 5.02
C LEU A 51 -3.60 3.01 3.61
N HIS A 52 -4.56 2.36 2.93
CA HIS A 52 -4.39 1.91 1.55
C HIS A 52 -4.16 3.09 0.60
N ALA A 53 -4.93 4.17 0.73
CA ALA A 53 -4.77 5.37 -0.09
C ALA A 53 -3.40 6.03 0.11
N ILE A 54 -2.87 6.04 1.35
CA ILE A 54 -1.51 6.52 1.64
C ILE A 54 -0.48 5.65 0.91
N TRP A 55 -0.63 4.33 0.96
CA TRP A 55 0.26 3.39 0.27
C TRP A 55 0.22 3.55 -1.25
N GLU A 56 -0.96 3.57 -1.86
CA GLU A 56 -1.12 3.74 -3.32
C GLU A 56 -0.50 5.06 -3.80
N ARG A 57 -0.77 6.15 -3.08
CA ARG A 57 -0.21 7.46 -3.42
C ARG A 57 1.31 7.49 -3.27
N TYR A 58 1.85 6.83 -2.25
CA TYR A 58 3.29 6.69 -2.10
C TYR A 58 3.88 5.88 -3.27
N ALA A 59 3.25 4.75 -3.62
CA ALA A 59 3.71 3.88 -4.68
C ALA A 59 3.76 4.60 -6.05
N GLU A 60 2.70 5.34 -6.38
CA GLU A 60 2.63 6.20 -7.56
C GLU A 60 3.79 7.21 -7.58
N LEU A 61 3.93 8.00 -6.51
CA LEU A 61 4.94 9.04 -6.45
C LEU A 61 6.36 8.47 -6.51
N ARG A 62 6.57 7.29 -5.92
CA ARG A 62 7.86 6.60 -5.92
C ARG A 62 8.25 6.11 -7.31
N LEU A 63 7.31 5.63 -8.12
CA LEU A 63 7.54 5.30 -9.54
C LEU A 63 7.83 6.56 -10.36
N ILE A 64 7.06 7.63 -10.14
CA ILE A 64 7.29 8.92 -10.80
C ILE A 64 8.71 9.42 -10.52
N VAL A 65 9.15 9.37 -9.25
CA VAL A 65 10.53 9.74 -8.88
C VAL A 65 11.55 8.85 -9.57
N ALA A 66 11.34 7.53 -9.56
CA ALA A 66 12.26 6.58 -10.16
C ALA A 66 12.43 6.83 -11.67
N LEU A 67 11.33 7.02 -12.39
CA LEU A 67 11.33 7.30 -13.83
C LEU A 67 11.91 8.69 -14.14
N ASN A 68 11.57 9.70 -13.35
CA ASN A 68 12.08 11.06 -13.54
C ASN A 68 13.59 11.16 -13.30
N HIS A 69 14.14 10.41 -12.35
CA HIS A 69 15.56 10.45 -12.00
C HIS A 69 16.42 9.52 -12.87
N ASN A 70 15.86 8.37 -13.30
CA ASN A 70 16.59 7.41 -14.13
C ASN A 70 15.68 6.82 -15.23
N PRO A 71 15.48 7.56 -16.33
CA PRO A 71 14.62 7.12 -17.43
C PRO A 71 15.33 6.20 -18.44
N THR A 72 16.61 5.87 -18.24
CA THR A 72 17.45 5.19 -19.26
C THR A 72 16.82 3.90 -19.76
N HIS A 73 16.26 3.09 -18.86
CA HIS A 73 15.58 1.85 -19.24
C HIS A 73 14.36 2.14 -20.14
N PHE A 74 13.46 3.03 -19.70
CA PHE A 74 12.27 3.39 -20.47
C PHE A 74 12.61 3.91 -21.87
N ILE A 75 13.61 4.80 -21.97
CA ILE A 75 14.03 5.40 -23.23
C ILE A 75 14.57 4.33 -24.20
N SER A 76 15.39 3.40 -23.69
CA SER A 76 15.96 2.31 -24.46
C SER A 76 14.89 1.33 -24.94
N GLU A 77 14.04 0.84 -24.05
CA GLU A 77 12.99 -0.14 -24.37
C GLU A 77 11.96 0.40 -25.37
N ASN A 78 11.71 1.71 -25.37
CA ASN A 78 10.76 2.36 -26.29
C ASN A 78 11.44 3.00 -27.52
N GLY A 79 12.75 2.79 -27.72
CA GLY A 79 13.48 3.30 -28.89
C GLY A 79 13.47 4.84 -29.03
N ILE A 80 13.33 5.56 -27.92
CA ILE A 80 13.20 7.03 -27.93
C ILE A 80 14.58 7.65 -28.17
N LYS A 81 14.72 8.44 -29.25
CA LYS A 81 15.98 9.11 -29.62
C LYS A 81 15.97 10.58 -29.18
N GLY A 82 17.16 11.11 -28.83
CA GLY A 82 17.36 12.53 -28.55
C GLY A 82 16.88 13.02 -27.17
N ILE A 83 16.21 12.18 -26.38
CA ILE A 83 15.76 12.52 -25.02
C ILE A 83 16.71 11.90 -23.99
N LYS A 84 17.13 12.70 -23.00
CA LYS A 84 17.98 12.25 -21.87
C LYS A 84 17.27 12.29 -20.52
N SER A 85 16.11 12.94 -20.44
CA SER A 85 15.36 13.09 -19.20
C SER A 85 13.85 13.10 -19.47
N ILE A 86 13.06 12.56 -18.55
CA ILE A 86 11.60 12.58 -18.61
C ILE A 86 11.11 13.55 -17.54
N PRO A 87 10.45 14.68 -17.88
CA PRO A 87 9.90 15.59 -16.90
C PRO A 87 8.89 14.92 -15.96
N ARG A 88 8.71 15.46 -14.76
CA ARG A 88 7.79 14.91 -13.74
C ARG A 88 6.36 14.73 -14.26
N GLY A 89 5.83 15.71 -15.00
CA GLY A 89 4.47 15.64 -15.56
C GLY A 89 4.31 14.47 -16.54
N LEU A 90 5.26 14.30 -17.46
CA LEU A 90 5.27 13.15 -18.36
C LEU A 90 5.46 11.84 -17.60
N SER A 91 6.34 11.81 -16.59
CA SER A 91 6.53 10.63 -15.73
C SER A 91 5.23 10.21 -15.03
N GLN A 92 4.41 11.18 -14.62
CA GLN A 92 3.08 10.93 -14.02
C GLN A 92 2.12 10.29 -15.02
N VAL A 93 2.02 10.83 -16.24
CA VAL A 93 1.16 10.25 -17.30
C VAL A 93 1.60 8.82 -17.64
N LEU A 94 2.91 8.61 -17.80
CA LEU A 94 3.48 7.28 -18.10
C LEU A 94 3.23 6.27 -16.97
N THR A 95 3.36 6.72 -15.72
CA THR A 95 3.11 5.87 -14.53
C THR A 95 1.66 5.42 -14.46
N ARG A 96 0.70 6.27 -14.83
CA ARG A 96 -0.74 5.95 -14.83
C ARG A 96 -1.19 5.17 -16.07
N GLY A 97 -0.36 5.10 -17.12
CA GLY A 97 -0.69 4.37 -18.34
C GLY A 97 -1.93 4.92 -19.05
N ASN A 98 -2.00 6.25 -19.23
CA ASN A 98 -3.13 6.97 -19.85
C ASN A 98 -4.46 6.88 -19.10
N LYS A 99 -4.43 6.50 -17.82
CA LYS A 99 -5.59 6.59 -16.91
C LYS A 99 -5.55 7.87 -16.07
N ASP A 100 -6.72 8.26 -15.57
CA ASP A 100 -6.84 9.42 -14.67
C ASP A 100 -6.20 9.17 -13.30
N TYR A 101 -6.20 7.92 -12.85
CA TYR A 101 -5.68 7.50 -11.55
C TYR A 101 -4.69 6.34 -11.69
N PHE A 102 -3.80 6.24 -10.72
CA PHE A 102 -2.88 5.13 -10.57
C PHE A 102 -3.57 3.98 -9.85
N ASP A 103 -3.53 2.77 -10.43
CA ASP A 103 -4.11 1.56 -9.86
C ASP A 103 -3.20 0.33 -10.07
N PHE A 104 -3.23 -0.58 -9.10
CA PHE A 104 -2.66 -1.92 -9.24
C PHE A 104 -3.53 -2.91 -8.46
N ARG A 105 -3.72 -4.14 -8.99
CA ARG A 105 -4.58 -5.14 -8.34
C ARG A 105 -3.82 -5.96 -7.31
N THR A 106 -2.53 -6.14 -7.53
CA THR A 106 -1.63 -6.87 -6.62
C THR A 106 -0.28 -6.18 -6.52
N ILE A 107 0.50 -6.50 -5.50
CA ILE A 107 1.89 -6.05 -5.42
C ILE A 107 2.74 -6.64 -6.55
N ALA A 108 2.38 -7.83 -7.05
CA ALA A 108 3.02 -8.38 -8.25
C ALA A 108 2.78 -7.47 -9.47
N ASP A 109 1.58 -6.91 -9.63
CA ASP A 109 1.28 -5.94 -10.69
C ASP A 109 2.09 -4.65 -10.50
N LEU A 110 2.19 -4.14 -9.27
CA LEU A 110 3.01 -2.96 -8.95
C LEU A 110 4.48 -3.20 -9.34
N ILE A 111 5.03 -4.37 -8.99
CA ILE A 111 6.39 -4.76 -9.37
C ILE A 111 6.50 -4.88 -10.88
N SER A 112 5.53 -5.49 -11.56
CA SER A 112 5.53 -5.61 -13.03
C SER A 112 5.52 -4.24 -13.72
N GLN A 113 4.66 -3.32 -13.27
CA GLN A 113 4.60 -1.94 -13.74
C GLN A 113 5.94 -1.22 -13.51
N GLY A 114 6.53 -1.36 -12.32
CA GLY A 114 7.84 -0.80 -12.02
C GLY A 114 8.96 -1.35 -12.91
N ASN A 115 8.97 -2.67 -13.16
CA ASN A 115 9.93 -3.31 -14.05
C ASN A 115 9.82 -2.77 -15.48
N ARG A 116 8.60 -2.57 -15.98
CA ARG A 116 8.35 -1.98 -17.31
C ARG A 116 8.85 -0.53 -17.41
N LEU A 117 8.73 0.25 -16.33
CA LEU A 117 9.08 1.68 -16.35
C LEU A 117 10.57 1.92 -16.13
N VAL A 118 11.19 1.25 -15.17
CA VAL A 118 12.57 1.56 -14.74
C VAL A 118 13.52 0.38 -14.80
N GLY A 119 13.04 -0.80 -15.17
CA GLY A 119 13.83 -2.02 -15.25
C GLY A 119 13.95 -2.71 -13.89
N LYS A 120 14.23 -4.03 -13.93
CA LYS A 120 14.28 -4.87 -12.72
C LYS A 120 15.25 -4.34 -11.65
N ASN A 121 16.43 -3.89 -12.06
CA ASN A 121 17.50 -3.46 -11.15
C ASN A 121 17.27 -2.09 -10.50
N LYS A 122 16.36 -1.28 -11.04
CA LYS A 122 16.03 0.06 -10.51
C LYS A 122 14.59 0.16 -10.00
N ASN A 123 13.85 -0.95 -10.01
CA ASN A 123 12.49 -1.00 -9.51
C ASN A 123 12.49 -0.85 -7.98
N PRO A 124 11.85 0.20 -7.43
CA PRO A 124 11.83 0.47 -6.00
C PRO A 124 11.05 -0.56 -5.18
N PHE A 125 10.24 -1.42 -5.81
CA PHE A 125 9.43 -2.44 -5.14
C PHE A 125 9.98 -3.85 -5.30
N ALA A 126 11.12 -4.01 -5.97
CA ALA A 126 11.71 -5.34 -6.20
C ALA A 126 12.00 -6.10 -4.89
N PHE A 127 12.33 -5.38 -3.81
CA PHE A 127 12.59 -5.97 -2.48
C PHE A 127 11.38 -6.67 -1.86
N LEU A 128 10.15 -6.37 -2.31
CA LEU A 128 8.94 -7.04 -1.82
C LEU A 128 8.80 -8.46 -2.38
N LYS A 129 9.48 -8.78 -3.49
CA LYS A 129 9.33 -10.07 -4.14
C LYS A 129 9.81 -11.19 -3.20
N GLY A 130 8.92 -12.15 -2.93
CA GLY A 130 9.23 -13.31 -2.08
C GLY A 130 9.21 -13.04 -0.58
N THR A 131 8.79 -11.85 -0.14
CA THR A 131 8.66 -11.54 1.29
C THR A 131 7.24 -11.77 1.79
N ASP A 132 7.07 -11.98 3.10
CA ASP A 132 5.74 -12.03 3.71
C ASP A 132 5.04 -10.67 3.69
N ASP A 133 5.79 -9.56 3.67
CA ASP A 133 5.24 -8.19 3.57
C ASP A 133 4.36 -8.05 2.31
N LEU A 134 4.74 -8.70 1.20
CA LEU A 134 3.93 -8.76 -0.02
C LEU A 134 2.54 -9.34 0.24
N LYS A 135 2.45 -10.45 0.98
CA LYS A 135 1.17 -11.10 1.29
C LYS A 135 0.27 -10.17 2.12
N TYR A 136 0.84 -9.45 3.07
CA TYR A 136 0.10 -8.50 3.89
C TYR A 136 -0.38 -7.27 3.11
N LEU A 137 0.44 -6.75 2.19
CA LEU A 137 0.05 -5.64 1.32
C LEU A 137 -1.05 -6.04 0.32
N ASP A 138 -0.97 -7.25 -0.25
CA ASP A 138 -2.06 -7.81 -1.04
C ASP A 138 -3.34 -7.99 -0.20
N THR A 139 -3.18 -8.41 1.05
CA THR A 139 -4.31 -8.54 1.99
C THR A 139 -4.92 -7.18 2.29
N LEU A 140 -4.12 -6.13 2.49
CA LEU A 140 -4.61 -4.75 2.65
C LEU A 140 -5.52 -4.33 1.49
N ASN A 141 -5.10 -4.60 0.24
CA ASN A 141 -5.93 -4.29 -0.94
C ASN A 141 -7.23 -5.11 -0.97
N ALA A 142 -7.16 -6.41 -0.66
CA ALA A 142 -8.34 -7.28 -0.63
C ALA A 142 -9.36 -6.84 0.43
N ILE A 143 -8.90 -6.46 1.63
CA ILE A 143 -9.77 -5.93 2.70
C ILE A 143 -10.41 -4.61 2.23
N ARG A 144 -9.63 -3.67 1.65
CA ARG A 144 -10.15 -2.40 1.12
C ARG A 144 -11.23 -2.64 0.06
N ASN A 145 -10.98 -3.54 -0.88
CA ASN A 145 -11.93 -3.84 -1.96
C ASN A 145 -13.20 -4.52 -1.45
N ARG A 146 -13.10 -5.37 -0.42
CA ARG A 146 -14.28 -5.93 0.24
C ARG A 146 -15.10 -4.85 0.93
N ILE A 147 -14.47 -3.95 1.69
CA ILE A 147 -15.17 -2.83 2.35
C ILE A 147 -15.83 -1.90 1.32
N ALA A 148 -15.15 -1.58 0.22
CA ALA A 148 -15.63 -0.59 -0.74
C ALA A 148 -16.72 -1.12 -1.70
N HIS A 149 -16.66 -2.40 -2.09
CA HIS A 149 -17.51 -2.93 -3.17
C HIS A 149 -18.52 -3.99 -2.74
N ALA A 150 -18.32 -4.64 -1.59
CA ALA A 150 -19.23 -5.65 -1.02
C ALA A 150 -19.69 -6.77 -1.98
N SER A 151 -18.96 -7.08 -3.05
CA SER A 151 -19.31 -8.14 -4.00
C SER A 151 -18.86 -9.54 -3.55
N GLU A 152 -19.45 -10.58 -4.13
CA GLU A 152 -19.04 -11.98 -3.89
C GLU A 152 -17.59 -12.24 -4.30
N LYS A 153 -17.15 -11.59 -5.39
CA LYS A 153 -15.76 -11.67 -5.82
C LYS A 153 -14.83 -11.08 -4.75
N SER A 154 -15.11 -9.88 -4.24
CA SER A 154 -14.26 -9.27 -3.21
C SER A 154 -14.31 -10.03 -1.89
N LEU A 155 -15.41 -10.73 -1.58
CA LEU A 155 -15.51 -11.62 -0.42
C LEU A 155 -14.57 -12.83 -0.55
N ARG A 156 -14.55 -13.50 -1.72
CA ARG A 156 -13.64 -14.62 -1.98
C ARG A 156 -12.18 -14.20 -1.88
N ASP A 157 -11.83 -13.10 -2.56
CA ASP A 157 -10.46 -12.57 -2.57
C ASP A 157 -10.01 -12.19 -1.15
N TYR A 158 -10.87 -11.52 -0.38
CA TYR A 158 -10.62 -11.20 1.03
C TYR A 158 -10.34 -12.45 1.88
N LYS A 159 -11.21 -13.46 1.79
CA LYS A 159 -11.06 -14.71 2.54
C LYS A 159 -9.77 -15.45 2.17
N GLU A 160 -9.45 -15.54 0.88
CA GLU A 160 -8.23 -16.18 0.42
C GLU A 160 -6.98 -15.47 0.96
N LYS A 161 -6.92 -14.14 0.84
CA LYS A 161 -5.76 -13.36 1.26
C LYS A 161 -5.58 -13.35 2.78
N VAL A 162 -6.66 -13.22 3.56
CA VAL A 162 -6.59 -13.31 5.03
C VAL A 162 -6.15 -14.69 5.49
N LYS A 163 -6.66 -15.77 4.86
CA LYS A 163 -6.21 -17.12 5.16
C LYS A 163 -4.71 -17.27 4.90
N GLY A 164 -4.23 -16.78 3.76
CA GLY A 164 -2.82 -16.89 3.34
C GLY A 164 -1.84 -16.07 4.18
N SER A 165 -2.23 -14.90 4.68
CA SER A 165 -1.34 -14.00 5.43
C SER A 165 -1.48 -14.12 6.95
N PHE A 166 -2.69 -14.41 7.46
CA PHE A 166 -2.96 -14.52 8.90
C PHE A 166 -3.17 -15.96 9.39
N GLY A 167 -3.26 -16.95 8.49
CA GLY A 167 -3.42 -18.36 8.86
C GLY A 167 -4.78 -18.69 9.49
N MET A 168 -5.81 -17.88 9.23
CA MET A 168 -7.11 -18.00 9.87
C MET A 168 -7.98 -19.08 9.22
N LYS A 169 -8.60 -19.94 10.05
CA LYS A 169 -9.60 -20.94 9.59
C LYS A 169 -10.98 -20.32 9.38
N TYR A 170 -11.42 -19.50 10.34
CA TYR A 170 -12.68 -18.76 10.28
C TYR A 170 -12.37 -17.29 10.06
N ILE A 171 -12.94 -16.71 9.02
CA ILE A 171 -12.62 -15.35 8.59
C ILE A 171 -13.86 -14.49 8.81
N PRO A 172 -13.84 -13.58 9.79
CA PRO A 172 -14.97 -12.69 10.07
C PRO A 172 -15.09 -11.61 9.00
N GLU A 173 -16.09 -10.74 9.10
CA GLU A 173 -16.16 -9.56 8.23
C GLU A 173 -14.94 -8.63 8.44
N PRO A 174 -14.54 -7.84 7.42
CA PRO A 174 -13.33 -7.03 7.44
C PRO A 174 -13.15 -6.14 8.68
N ASP A 175 -14.21 -5.44 9.07
CA ASP A 175 -14.23 -4.49 10.17
C ASP A 175 -14.07 -5.16 11.55
N GLU A 176 -14.63 -6.36 11.71
CA GLU A 176 -14.38 -7.21 12.88
C GLU A 176 -12.96 -7.78 12.85
N PHE A 177 -12.50 -8.27 11.70
CA PHE A 177 -11.14 -8.76 11.50
C PHE A 177 -10.09 -7.73 11.94
N LEU A 178 -10.27 -6.47 11.55
CA LEU A 178 -9.34 -5.38 11.85
C LEU A 178 -9.27 -5.03 13.34
N ASN A 179 -10.39 -5.18 14.05
CA ASN A 179 -10.47 -4.93 15.48
C ASN A 179 -10.06 -6.11 16.35
N ALA A 180 -9.98 -7.31 15.78
CA ALA A 180 -9.51 -8.48 16.51
C ALA A 180 -8.02 -8.36 16.87
N LEU A 181 -7.66 -8.94 18.02
CA LEU A 181 -6.27 -8.99 18.47
C LEU A 181 -5.44 -9.95 17.59
N ASP A 182 -4.20 -9.56 17.35
CA ASP A 182 -3.19 -10.44 16.77
C ASP A 182 -2.48 -11.23 17.88
N LEU A 183 -2.80 -12.51 17.99
CA LEU A 183 -2.25 -13.42 18.99
C LEU A 183 -1.11 -14.30 18.45
N ARG A 184 -0.56 -13.97 17.28
CA ARG A 184 0.58 -14.71 16.72
C ARG A 184 1.86 -14.28 17.44
N ARG A 185 2.51 -15.20 18.16
CA ARG A 185 3.68 -14.91 19.04
C ARG A 185 4.82 -14.15 18.36
N HIS A 186 4.99 -14.30 17.05
CA HIS A 186 6.05 -13.64 16.27
C HIS A 186 5.58 -12.33 15.61
N SER A 187 4.36 -11.87 15.87
CA SER A 187 3.86 -10.61 15.35
C SER A 187 4.52 -9.43 16.06
N PRO A 188 5.02 -8.42 15.32
CA PRO A 188 5.61 -7.21 15.93
C PRO A 188 4.59 -6.38 16.74
N VAL A 189 3.30 -6.70 16.61
CA VAL A 189 2.21 -6.06 17.33
C VAL A 189 1.35 -7.09 18.09
N TYR A 190 1.98 -8.15 18.60
CA TYR A 190 1.32 -9.16 19.44
C TYR A 190 0.47 -8.51 20.54
N GLY A 191 -0.75 -9.00 20.72
CA GLY A 191 -1.71 -8.46 21.69
C GLY A 191 -2.33 -7.13 21.28
N ARG A 192 -2.04 -6.60 20.08
CA ARG A 192 -2.71 -5.42 19.52
C ARG A 192 -3.64 -5.80 18.37
N LYS A 193 -4.52 -4.87 18.00
CA LYS A 193 -5.45 -5.03 16.88
C LYS A 193 -4.71 -5.29 15.55
N ARG A 194 -5.27 -6.15 14.70
CA ARG A 194 -4.67 -6.51 13.40
C ARG A 194 -4.50 -5.33 12.45
N LEU A 195 -5.33 -4.28 12.59
CA LEU A 195 -5.12 -3.02 11.87
C LEU A 195 -3.70 -2.47 12.08
N PHE A 196 -3.11 -2.60 13.27
CA PHE A 196 -1.75 -2.14 13.55
C PHE A 196 -0.68 -2.95 12.82
N VAL A 197 -0.93 -4.24 12.55
CA VAL A 197 -0.02 -5.07 11.73
C VAL A 197 0.14 -4.42 10.36
N LEU A 198 -0.99 -4.04 9.74
CA LEU A 198 -1.01 -3.47 8.41
C LEU A 198 -0.32 -2.08 8.38
N HIS A 199 -0.47 -1.27 9.43
CA HIS A 199 0.27 -0.01 9.56
C HIS A 199 1.79 -0.22 9.60
N GLU A 200 2.26 -1.22 10.35
CA GLU A 200 3.69 -1.53 10.43
C GLU A 200 4.23 -2.05 9.10
N ILE A 201 3.47 -2.91 8.40
CA ILE A 201 3.85 -3.42 7.08
C ILE A 201 3.96 -2.28 6.07
N VAL A 202 2.98 -1.38 6.00
CA VAL A 202 3.04 -0.21 5.09
C VAL A 202 4.22 0.70 5.45
N SER A 203 4.44 0.95 6.74
CA SER A 203 5.57 1.77 7.20
C SER A 203 6.92 1.16 6.81
N LYS A 204 7.08 -0.15 7.00
CA LYS A 204 8.27 -0.92 6.60
C LYS A 204 8.49 -0.87 5.09
N ALA A 205 7.44 -1.08 4.30
CA ALA A 205 7.52 -1.00 2.85
C ALA A 205 7.98 0.40 2.37
N ILE A 206 7.45 1.47 2.95
CA ILE A 206 7.87 2.85 2.64
C ILE A 206 9.34 3.08 2.99
N ARG A 207 9.79 2.63 4.17
CA ARG A 207 11.20 2.78 4.60
C ARG A 207 12.18 2.12 3.63
N ASN A 208 11.86 0.89 3.21
CA ASN A 208 12.75 0.03 2.43
C ASN A 208 12.74 0.30 0.91
N SER A 209 11.68 0.92 0.39
CA SER A 209 11.54 1.27 -1.04
C SER A 209 12.42 2.41 -1.55
#